data_AF-A0A2A1ZRS4-F1
#
_entry.id   AF-A0A2A1ZRS4-F1
#
_cell.length_a   1.000
_cell.length_b   1.000
_cell.length_c   1.000
_cell.angle_alpha   90.00
_cell.angle_beta   90.00
_cell.angle_gamma   90.00
#
_symmetry.space_group_name_H-M   'P 1'
#
loop_
_entity.id
_entity.type
_entity.pdbx_description
1 polymer ?
#
loop_
_entity_poly.entity_id
_entity_poly.type
_entity_poly.pdbx_seq_one_letter_code
_entity_poly.pdbx_strand_id
1 'polypeptide(L)'
;MVKIMKNKYLTDLKENLDLYDMDNEEKKEILDDYSSLIDDALNRGMSNEEVVSYLGKPNRIIRELTEGCKRVKKSSKDDKIIAISPFITLITYLILGFGFDLWHPGWVVFILIPITAIIVEMGKNHDEHLTTALSPFVSGMVYLYIGVYHNLWHPGWLVLLVIPVLAIFNSRRTMKFIELLTALSPFAALITYIVIGEQGYYHPGWLVFFIVPIVGALNEKKISKLLLTEVFLVVGVVGYLYIYYTFDETWIALIAFIPSFAYGLYSGHIQIEFGNDRKMNIVVIATIVLFLLVGILTTVWSLAWLILLVIPVYSIIRFSSKDTHLIAISPFFSLTIFMILGVAFGLWAYSWMAFLLIPMVAIIKEA
;
A
#
# COMPACT_ATOMS: atom_id res chain seq x y z
N MET A 1 -27.62 -51.33 8.70
CA MET A 1 -26.25 -51.21 8.15
C MET A 1 -26.27 -50.75 6.69
N VAL A 2 -27.05 -51.41 5.82
CA VAL A 2 -27.20 -51.08 4.38
C VAL A 2 -27.57 -49.61 4.11
N LYS A 3 -28.59 -49.07 4.81
CA LYS A 3 -29.05 -47.68 4.67
C LYS A 3 -27.97 -46.63 5.02
N ILE A 4 -27.02 -46.98 5.90
CA ILE A 4 -25.95 -46.07 6.35
C ILE A 4 -24.87 -45.94 5.27
N MET A 5 -24.53 -47.04 4.59
CA MET A 5 -23.55 -47.02 3.50
C MET A 5 -24.07 -46.22 2.30
N LYS A 6 -25.32 -46.49 1.87
CA LYS A 6 -25.97 -45.75 0.77
C LYS A 6 -25.98 -44.25 1.01
N ASN A 7 -26.43 -43.82 2.19
CA ASN A 7 -26.46 -42.41 2.54
C ASN A 7 -25.07 -41.79 2.54
N LYS A 8 -24.06 -42.50 3.04
CA LYS A 8 -22.66 -42.02 3.04
C LYS A 8 -22.14 -41.84 1.62
N TYR A 9 -22.31 -42.85 0.76
CA TYR A 9 -21.86 -42.79 -0.63
C TYR A 9 -22.51 -41.64 -1.41
N LEU A 10 -23.83 -41.48 -1.30
CA LEU A 10 -24.57 -40.41 -1.99
C LEU A 10 -24.21 -39.02 -1.44
N THR A 11 -23.92 -38.91 -0.14
CA THR A 11 -23.46 -37.65 0.45
C THR A 11 -22.08 -37.27 -0.09
N ASP A 12 -21.14 -38.22 -0.12
CA ASP A 12 -19.79 -38.00 -0.66
C ASP A 12 -19.84 -37.66 -2.16
N LEU A 13 -20.70 -38.32 -2.94
CA LEU A 13 -20.90 -38.02 -4.36
C LEU A 13 -21.48 -36.62 -4.58
N LYS A 14 -22.50 -36.25 -3.79
CA LYS A 14 -23.11 -34.92 -3.83
C LYS A 14 -22.09 -33.82 -3.50
N GLU A 15 -21.28 -33.99 -2.46
CA GLU A 15 -20.26 -33.01 -2.11
C GLU A 15 -19.23 -32.79 -3.23
N ASN A 16 -18.91 -33.85 -3.98
CA ASN A 16 -18.02 -33.76 -5.13
C ASN A 16 -18.68 -33.08 -6.34
N LEU A 17 -19.95 -33.36 -6.62
CA LEU A 17 -20.73 -32.72 -7.70
C LEU A 17 -20.96 -31.23 -7.44
N ASP A 18 -21.09 -30.81 -6.19
CA ASP A 18 -21.22 -29.39 -5.81
C ASP A 18 -19.99 -28.54 -6.10
N LEU A 19 -18.86 -29.16 -6.45
CA LEU A 19 -17.64 -28.46 -6.89
C LEU A 19 -17.66 -28.09 -8.37
N TYR A 20 -18.70 -28.44 -9.12
CA TYR A 20 -18.80 -28.22 -10.56
C TYR A 20 -20.04 -27.41 -10.94
N ASP A 21 -19.90 -26.64 -12.02
CA ASP A 21 -20.92 -25.80 -12.64
C ASP A 21 -21.82 -26.72 -13.47
N MET A 22 -22.85 -27.24 -12.80
CA MET A 22 -23.77 -28.24 -13.31
C MET A 22 -25.16 -27.92 -12.78
N ASP A 23 -26.17 -28.09 -13.62
CA ASP A 23 -27.54 -27.77 -13.25
C ASP A 23 -28.03 -28.64 -12.10
N ASN A 24 -28.93 -28.10 -11.28
CA ASN A 24 -29.44 -28.82 -10.11
C ASN A 24 -30.31 -30.03 -10.49
N GLU A 25 -30.97 -30.01 -11.66
CA GLU A 25 -31.71 -31.17 -12.16
C GLU A 25 -30.76 -32.28 -12.59
N GLU A 26 -29.69 -31.95 -13.32
CA GLU A 26 -28.67 -32.89 -13.78
C GLU A 26 -27.92 -33.54 -12.60
N LYS A 27 -27.57 -32.75 -11.57
CA LYS A 27 -27.01 -33.29 -10.31
C LYS A 27 -27.96 -34.27 -9.63
N LYS A 28 -29.25 -33.99 -9.65
CA LYS A 28 -30.27 -34.83 -9.03
C LYS A 28 -30.47 -36.12 -9.80
N GLU A 29 -30.50 -36.06 -11.13
CA GLU A 29 -30.57 -37.22 -12.01
C GLU A 29 -29.40 -38.17 -11.76
N ILE A 30 -28.17 -37.65 -11.70
CA ILE A 30 -26.97 -38.46 -11.37
C ILE A 30 -27.09 -39.11 -9.98
N LEU A 31 -27.59 -38.39 -8.97
CA LEU A 31 -27.75 -38.94 -7.62
C LEU A 31 -28.84 -40.01 -7.55
N ASP A 32 -29.94 -39.82 -8.29
CA ASP A 32 -31.06 -40.77 -8.36
C ASP A 32 -30.67 -42.04 -9.13
N ASP A 33 -29.88 -41.91 -10.21
CA ASP A 33 -29.31 -43.04 -10.96
C ASP A 33 -28.38 -43.87 -10.08
N TYR A 34 -27.42 -43.24 -9.39
CA TYR A 34 -26.52 -43.95 -8.47
C TYR A 34 -27.26 -44.53 -7.26
N SER A 35 -28.31 -43.87 -6.78
CA SER A 35 -29.18 -44.41 -5.73
C SER A 35 -29.86 -45.72 -6.17
N SER A 36 -30.34 -45.77 -7.40
CA SER A 36 -30.97 -46.94 -8.00
C SER A 36 -29.96 -48.06 -8.26
N LEU A 37 -28.78 -47.74 -8.77
CA LEU A 37 -27.68 -48.70 -8.98
C LEU A 37 -27.19 -49.34 -7.67
N ILE A 38 -27.15 -48.58 -6.58
CA ILE A 38 -26.82 -49.09 -5.24
C ILE A 38 -27.90 -50.06 -4.77
N ASP A 39 -29.18 -49.71 -4.93
CA ASP A 39 -30.29 -50.58 -4.52
C ASP A 39 -30.29 -51.91 -5.30
N ASP A 40 -30.05 -51.85 -6.61
CA ASP A 40 -29.92 -53.04 -7.46
C ASP A 40 -28.74 -53.92 -7.07
N ALA A 41 -27.59 -53.32 -6.75
CA ALA A 41 -26.41 -54.06 -6.33
C ALA A 41 -26.62 -54.77 -4.98
N LEU A 42 -27.30 -54.10 -4.05
CA LEU A 42 -27.69 -54.68 -2.76
C LEU A 42 -28.72 -55.79 -2.91
N ASN A 43 -29.70 -55.64 -3.82
CA ASN A 43 -30.70 -56.67 -4.14
C ASN A 43 -30.08 -57.93 -4.75
N ARG A 44 -28.93 -57.80 -5.43
CA ARG A 44 -28.12 -58.93 -5.93
C ARG A 44 -27.29 -59.62 -4.85
N GLY A 45 -27.35 -59.16 -3.60
CA GLY A 45 -26.63 -59.75 -2.47
C GLY A 45 -25.16 -59.35 -2.36
N MET A 46 -24.72 -58.29 -3.06
CA MET A 46 -23.35 -57.79 -2.94
C MET A 46 -23.08 -57.21 -1.55
N SER A 47 -21.87 -57.45 -1.04
CA SER A 47 -21.38 -56.81 0.17
C SER A 47 -21.10 -55.32 -0.04
N ASN A 48 -21.03 -54.54 1.04
CA ASN A 48 -20.82 -53.10 0.95
C ASN A 48 -19.49 -52.72 0.26
N GLU A 49 -18.41 -53.50 0.46
CA GLU A 49 -17.14 -53.26 -0.23
C GLU A 49 -17.21 -53.58 -1.72
N GLU A 50 -17.95 -54.63 -2.10
CA GLU A 50 -18.14 -55.01 -3.51
C GLU A 50 -18.95 -53.95 -4.28
N VAL A 51 -19.99 -53.38 -3.66
CA VAL A 51 -20.78 -52.29 -4.25
C VAL A 51 -19.89 -51.09 -4.58
N VAL A 52 -19.01 -50.69 -3.66
CA VAL A 52 -18.08 -49.56 -3.87
C VAL A 52 -17.00 -49.90 -4.91
N SER A 53 -16.57 -51.17 -5.00
CA SER A 53 -15.65 -51.62 -6.04
C SER A 53 -16.30 -51.66 -7.43
N TYR A 54 -17.59 -51.99 -7.49
CA TYR A 54 -18.37 -52.09 -8.72
C TYR A 54 -18.75 -50.71 -9.29
N LEU A 55 -19.22 -49.80 -8.42
CA LEU A 55 -19.63 -48.44 -8.81
C LEU A 55 -18.46 -47.46 -8.87
N GLY A 56 -17.31 -47.82 -8.30
CA GLY A 56 -16.18 -46.92 -8.13
C GLY A 56 -16.30 -46.04 -6.90
N LYS A 57 -15.19 -45.40 -6.49
CA LYS A 57 -15.21 -44.44 -5.38
C LYS A 57 -15.71 -43.08 -5.89
N PRO A 58 -16.54 -42.34 -5.13
CA PRO A 58 -17.08 -41.04 -5.54
C PRO A 58 -16.03 -40.07 -6.10
N ASN A 59 -14.86 -39.98 -5.44
CA ASN A 59 -13.78 -39.09 -5.85
C ASN A 59 -13.08 -39.49 -7.16
N ARG A 60 -13.26 -40.74 -7.64
CA ARG A 60 -12.66 -41.23 -8.89
C ARG A 60 -13.59 -41.03 -10.09
N ILE A 61 -14.88 -41.31 -9.89
CA ILE A 61 -15.90 -41.23 -10.93
C ILE A 61 -16.31 -39.78 -11.25
N ILE A 62 -16.06 -38.84 -10.33
CA ILE A 62 -16.48 -37.44 -10.52
C ILE A 62 -15.95 -36.83 -11.82
N ARG A 63 -14.70 -37.15 -12.21
CA ARG A 63 -14.08 -36.59 -13.42
C ARG A 63 -14.80 -37.03 -14.71
N GLU A 64 -15.35 -38.23 -14.71
CA GLU A 64 -16.14 -38.77 -15.83
C GLU A 64 -17.56 -38.19 -15.81
N LEU A 65 -18.14 -38.03 -14.62
CA LEU A 65 -19.48 -37.45 -14.45
C LEU A 65 -19.55 -35.96 -14.74
N THR A 66 -18.45 -35.23 -14.57
CA THR A 66 -18.39 -33.77 -14.75
C THR A 66 -17.53 -33.38 -15.95
N GLU A 67 -17.37 -34.26 -16.93
CA GLU A 67 -16.59 -33.99 -18.14
C GLU A 67 -17.24 -32.84 -18.93
N GLY A 68 -16.49 -31.76 -19.15
CA GLY A 68 -17.00 -30.54 -19.79
C GLY A 68 -17.57 -29.48 -18.82
N CYS A 69 -17.83 -29.82 -17.56
CA CYS A 69 -18.25 -28.85 -16.54
C CYS A 69 -17.05 -28.06 -16.01
N LYS A 70 -17.24 -26.74 -15.82
CA LYS A 70 -16.22 -25.90 -15.15
C LYS A 70 -16.26 -26.15 -13.65
N ARG A 71 -15.09 -26.19 -13.01
CA ARG A 71 -15.02 -26.31 -11.55
C ARG A 71 -15.43 -24.97 -10.92
N VAL A 72 -16.43 -24.99 -10.06
CA VAL A 72 -16.86 -23.81 -9.29
C VAL A 72 -16.08 -23.77 -7.99
N LYS A 73 -15.52 -22.61 -7.68
CA LYS A 73 -14.93 -22.38 -6.36
C LYS A 73 -16.07 -22.37 -5.35
N LYS A 74 -16.14 -23.37 -4.47
CA LYS A 74 -17.15 -23.43 -3.41
C LYS A 74 -17.09 -22.13 -2.61
N SER A 75 -18.19 -21.36 -2.63
CA SER A 75 -18.32 -20.13 -1.83
C SER A 75 -18.05 -20.48 -0.37
N SER A 76 -16.92 -20.00 0.11
CA SER A 76 -16.49 -20.23 1.48
C SER A 76 -17.32 -19.35 2.43
N LYS A 77 -17.35 -19.71 3.72
CA LYS A 77 -17.96 -18.84 4.75
C LYS A 77 -17.35 -17.43 4.71
N ASP A 78 -16.08 -17.36 4.34
CA ASP A 78 -15.26 -16.16 4.21
C ASP A 78 -15.82 -15.23 3.12
N ASP A 79 -16.13 -15.76 1.93
CA ASP A 79 -16.74 -15.00 0.83
C ASP A 79 -18.11 -14.42 1.23
N LYS A 80 -18.88 -15.14 2.06
CA LYS A 80 -20.17 -14.66 2.58
C LYS A 80 -20.00 -13.51 3.57
N ILE A 81 -18.99 -13.55 4.44
CA ILE A 81 -18.70 -12.46 5.39
C ILE A 81 -18.32 -11.19 4.61
N ILE A 82 -17.47 -11.32 3.59
CA ILE A 82 -17.06 -10.20 2.73
C ILE A 82 -18.27 -9.61 2.00
N ALA A 83 -19.15 -10.45 1.45
CA ALA A 83 -20.34 -10.00 0.73
C ALA A 83 -21.38 -9.29 1.63
N ILE A 84 -21.46 -9.65 2.91
CA ILE A 84 -22.43 -9.06 3.86
C ILE A 84 -21.88 -7.78 4.51
N SER A 85 -20.57 -7.54 4.47
CA SER A 85 -19.93 -6.40 5.13
C SER A 85 -20.52 -5.02 4.74
N PRO A 86 -20.88 -4.72 3.46
CA PRO A 86 -21.45 -3.43 3.11
C PRO A 86 -22.82 -3.18 3.77
N PHE A 87 -23.63 -4.23 3.90
CA PHE A 87 -24.94 -4.16 4.56
C PHE A 87 -24.80 -3.92 6.06
N ILE A 88 -23.86 -4.61 6.72
CA ILE A 88 -23.56 -4.39 8.14
C ILE A 88 -23.10 -2.94 8.36
N THR A 89 -22.20 -2.44 7.51
CA THR A 89 -21.73 -1.05 7.62
C THR A 89 -22.82 -0.04 7.36
N LEU A 90 -23.70 -0.28 6.38
CA LEU A 90 -24.82 0.60 6.08
C LEU A 90 -25.81 0.65 7.24
N ILE A 91 -26.23 -0.50 7.78
CA ILE A 91 -27.14 -0.56 8.93
C ILE A 91 -26.53 0.18 10.12
N THR A 92 -25.25 -0.06 10.39
CA THR A 92 -24.52 0.61 11.49
C THR A 92 -24.46 2.13 11.28
N TYR A 93 -24.18 2.58 10.05
CA TYR A 93 -24.18 4.01 9.70
C TYR A 93 -25.55 4.66 9.91
N LEU A 94 -26.64 3.99 9.50
CA LEU A 94 -28.00 4.49 9.70
C LEU A 94 -28.38 4.55 11.18
N ILE A 95 -27.98 3.58 11.99
CA ILE A 95 -28.20 3.60 13.45
C ILE A 95 -27.45 4.79 14.08
N LEU A 96 -26.20 5.04 13.67
CA LEU A 96 -25.42 6.18 14.16
C LEU A 96 -26.02 7.52 13.74
N GLY A 97 -26.48 7.64 12.49
CA GLY A 97 -27.11 8.85 11.98
C GLY A 97 -28.47 9.14 12.62
N PHE A 98 -29.41 8.19 12.57
CA PHE A 98 -30.75 8.40 13.10
C PHE A 98 -30.84 8.32 14.63
N GLY A 99 -30.02 7.48 15.26
CA GLY A 99 -30.05 7.27 16.70
C GLY A 99 -29.24 8.29 17.51
N PHE A 100 -28.11 8.75 16.96
CA PHE A 100 -27.14 9.57 17.69
C PHE A 100 -26.76 10.88 16.99
N ASP A 101 -27.36 11.19 15.82
CA ASP A 101 -27.03 12.35 14.98
C ASP A 101 -25.55 12.42 14.52
N LEU A 102 -24.88 11.26 14.51
CA LEU A 102 -23.46 11.11 14.21
C LEU A 102 -23.20 10.91 12.70
N TRP A 103 -23.80 11.73 11.84
CA TRP A 103 -23.64 11.62 10.38
C TRP A 103 -22.19 11.88 9.92
N HIS A 104 -21.57 12.93 10.48
CA HIS A 104 -20.25 13.41 10.05
C HIS A 104 -19.05 12.60 10.56
N PRO A 105 -19.08 11.93 11.73
CA PRO A 105 -18.10 10.90 12.07
C PRO A 105 -18.55 9.50 11.65
N GLY A 106 -19.85 9.28 11.41
CA GLY A 106 -20.42 7.96 11.14
C GLY A 106 -19.91 7.32 9.86
N TRP A 107 -19.50 8.09 8.85
CA TRP A 107 -18.98 7.53 7.60
C TRP A 107 -17.70 6.69 7.80
N VAL A 108 -16.97 6.88 8.90
CA VAL A 108 -15.78 6.08 9.24
C VAL A 108 -16.11 4.58 9.34
N VAL A 109 -17.37 4.22 9.62
CA VAL A 109 -17.83 2.83 9.64
C VAL A 109 -17.64 2.13 8.29
N PHE A 110 -17.69 2.85 7.16
CA PHE A 110 -17.46 2.25 5.85
C PHE A 110 -16.04 1.70 5.65
N ILE A 111 -15.07 2.15 6.47
CA ILE A 111 -13.71 1.59 6.50
C ILE A 111 -13.71 0.10 6.94
N LEU A 112 -14.75 -0.37 7.63
CA LEU A 112 -14.88 -1.79 7.97
C LEU A 112 -15.01 -2.69 6.73
N ILE A 113 -15.52 -2.19 5.60
CA ILE A 113 -15.65 -2.99 4.37
C ILE A 113 -14.28 -3.50 3.91
N PRO A 114 -13.29 -2.64 3.57
CA PRO A 114 -11.97 -3.14 3.16
C PRO A 114 -11.21 -3.84 4.29
N ILE A 115 -11.38 -3.43 5.56
CA ILE A 115 -10.74 -4.13 6.70
C ILE A 115 -11.22 -5.58 6.78
N THR A 116 -12.53 -5.82 6.69
CA THR A 116 -13.07 -7.19 6.77
C THR A 116 -12.57 -8.05 5.62
N ALA A 117 -12.52 -7.53 4.40
CA ALA A 117 -11.94 -8.23 3.26
C ALA A 117 -10.48 -8.63 3.51
N ILE A 118 -9.66 -7.67 3.94
CA ILE A 118 -8.23 -7.89 4.24
C ILE A 118 -8.02 -8.95 5.32
N ILE A 119 -8.73 -8.85 6.44
CA ILE A 119 -8.57 -9.78 7.57
C ILE A 119 -8.99 -11.19 7.16
N VAL A 120 -10.09 -11.31 6.42
CA VAL A 120 -10.63 -12.61 6.00
C VAL A 120 -9.72 -13.27 4.96
N GLU A 121 -9.22 -12.52 3.98
CA GLU A 121 -8.40 -13.04 2.89
C GLU A 121 -6.96 -13.33 3.32
N MET A 122 -6.31 -12.36 4.00
CA MET A 122 -4.89 -12.46 4.37
C MET A 122 -4.66 -13.04 5.77
N GLY A 123 -5.60 -12.85 6.70
CA GLY A 123 -5.47 -13.39 8.07
C GLY A 123 -5.51 -14.92 8.11
N LYS A 124 -6.25 -15.56 7.21
CA LYS A 124 -6.35 -17.01 7.11
C LYS A 124 -5.04 -17.66 6.64
N ASN A 125 -4.30 -16.99 5.76
CA ASN A 125 -3.05 -17.47 5.21
C ASN A 125 -1.85 -17.17 6.13
N HIS A 126 -2.08 -16.58 7.31
CA HIS A 126 -1.03 -16.04 8.18
C HIS A 126 -0.04 -15.17 7.40
N ASP A 127 -0.56 -14.37 6.47
CA ASP A 127 0.26 -13.52 5.62
C ASP A 127 1.00 -12.51 6.48
N GLU A 128 2.34 -12.48 6.36
CA GLU A 128 3.18 -11.55 7.12
C GLU A 128 2.85 -10.09 6.77
N HIS A 129 2.33 -9.82 5.57
CA HIS A 129 1.95 -8.49 5.09
C HIS A 129 0.59 -8.01 5.60
N LEU A 130 -0.16 -8.81 6.37
CA LEU A 130 -1.47 -8.43 6.92
C LEU A 130 -1.40 -7.09 7.69
N THR A 131 -0.36 -6.91 8.50
CA THR A 131 -0.18 -5.70 9.30
C THR A 131 0.08 -4.47 8.43
N THR A 132 0.86 -4.62 7.36
CA THR A 132 1.10 -3.56 6.38
C THR A 132 -0.17 -3.21 5.63
N ALA A 133 -0.99 -4.19 5.23
CA ALA A 133 -2.24 -3.95 4.51
C ALA A 133 -3.31 -3.25 5.36
N LEU A 134 -3.37 -3.54 6.67
CA LEU A 134 -4.27 -2.86 7.60
C LEU A 134 -3.79 -1.45 7.99
N SER A 135 -2.49 -1.18 7.84
CA SER A 135 -1.88 0.06 8.33
C SER A 135 -2.53 1.35 7.82
N PRO A 136 -2.96 1.50 6.55
CA PRO A 136 -3.57 2.76 6.08
C PRO A 136 -4.90 3.06 6.77
N PHE A 137 -5.68 2.03 7.08
CA PHE A 137 -6.96 2.17 7.75
C PHE A 137 -6.77 2.52 9.22
N VAL A 138 -5.86 1.83 9.91
CA VAL A 138 -5.55 2.11 11.32
C VAL A 138 -4.95 3.51 11.46
N SER A 139 -3.95 3.86 10.64
CA SER A 139 -3.35 5.20 10.67
C SER A 139 -4.35 6.29 10.28
N GLY A 140 -5.23 6.02 9.33
CA GLY A 140 -6.30 6.95 8.92
C GLY A 140 -7.30 7.20 10.05
N MET A 141 -7.74 6.16 10.76
CA MET A 141 -8.62 6.29 11.93
C MET A 141 -7.96 7.11 13.04
N VAL A 142 -6.69 6.83 13.36
CA VAL A 142 -5.95 7.58 14.38
C VAL A 142 -5.74 9.04 13.95
N TYR A 143 -5.41 9.29 12.67
CA TYR A 143 -5.27 10.65 12.14
C TYR A 143 -6.58 11.45 12.23
N LEU A 144 -7.71 10.85 11.86
CA LEU A 144 -9.03 11.48 11.98
C LEU A 144 -9.42 11.73 13.43
N TYR A 145 -9.14 10.78 14.32
CA TYR A 145 -9.39 10.93 15.75
C TYR A 145 -8.61 12.11 16.33
N ILE A 146 -7.30 12.17 16.07
CA ILE A 146 -6.43 13.25 16.53
C ILE A 146 -6.85 14.61 15.92
N GLY A 147 -7.20 14.63 14.63
CA GLY A 147 -7.65 15.84 13.94
C GLY A 147 -8.98 16.38 14.48
N VAL A 148 -9.99 15.51 14.65
CA VAL A 148 -11.35 15.93 15.06
C VAL A 148 -11.42 16.29 16.54
N TYR A 149 -10.84 15.47 17.42
CA TYR A 149 -10.98 15.66 18.87
C TYR A 149 -9.93 16.58 19.48
N HIS A 150 -8.71 16.58 18.93
CA HIS A 150 -7.60 17.38 19.46
C HIS A 150 -7.22 18.57 18.57
N ASN A 151 -7.83 18.72 17.39
CA ASN A 151 -7.48 19.75 16.40
C ASN A 151 -6.00 19.72 15.96
N LEU A 152 -5.33 18.58 16.15
CA LEU A 152 -3.90 18.39 15.87
C LEU A 152 -3.70 17.83 14.45
N TRP A 153 -4.22 18.51 13.44
CA TRP A 153 -4.03 18.14 12.02
C TRP A 153 -2.55 18.20 11.62
N HIS A 154 -1.84 19.19 12.15
CA HIS A 154 -0.39 19.33 12.08
C HIS A 154 0.16 19.40 13.52
N PRO A 155 1.14 18.56 13.92
CA PRO A 155 1.86 17.54 13.16
C PRO A 155 1.18 16.15 13.11
N GLY A 156 -0.12 16.02 13.41
CA GLY A 156 -0.80 14.73 13.50
C GLY A 156 -0.72 13.83 12.26
N TRP A 157 -0.49 14.39 11.07
CA TRP A 157 -0.23 13.61 9.85
C TRP A 157 0.99 12.66 9.97
N LEU A 158 1.92 12.89 10.91
CA LEU A 158 3.06 12.01 11.15
C LEU A 158 2.65 10.56 11.45
N VAL A 159 1.43 10.33 11.94
CA VAL A 159 0.86 8.98 12.15
C VAL A 159 0.79 8.18 10.84
N LEU A 160 0.65 8.84 9.69
CA LEU A 160 0.63 8.17 8.39
C LEU A 160 1.98 7.54 8.02
N LEU A 161 3.09 7.98 8.64
CA LEU A 161 4.41 7.36 8.45
C LEU A 161 4.48 5.92 8.99
N VAL A 162 3.51 5.50 9.81
CA VAL A 162 3.37 4.10 10.24
C VAL A 162 3.24 3.16 9.03
N ILE A 163 2.62 3.60 7.94
CA ILE A 163 2.41 2.77 6.73
C ILE A 163 3.76 2.33 6.13
N PRO A 164 4.64 3.23 5.67
CA PRO A 164 5.94 2.82 5.11
C PRO A 164 6.86 2.20 6.15
N VAL A 165 6.79 2.63 7.43
CA VAL A 165 7.60 2.03 8.51
C VAL A 165 7.23 0.57 8.73
N LEU A 166 5.93 0.23 8.77
CA LEU A 166 5.49 -1.16 8.90
C LEU A 166 5.82 -2.00 7.65
N ALA A 167 5.78 -1.41 6.45
CA ALA A 167 6.21 -2.10 5.24
C ALA A 167 7.70 -2.49 5.28
N ILE A 168 8.56 -1.56 5.70
CA ILE A 168 10.01 -1.82 5.91
C ILE A 168 10.20 -2.82 7.04
N PHE A 169 9.49 -2.65 8.15
CA PHE A 169 9.61 -3.55 9.28
C PHE A 169 9.15 -4.97 8.95
N ASN A 170 8.15 -5.15 8.08
CA ASN A 170 7.73 -6.48 7.66
C ASN A 170 8.79 -7.15 6.78
N SER A 171 9.44 -6.39 5.91
CA SER A 171 10.57 -6.87 5.10
C SER A 171 11.89 -7.01 5.87
N ARG A 172 11.93 -6.74 7.18
CA ARG A 172 13.17 -6.81 8.00
C ARG A 172 13.88 -8.16 7.96
N ARG A 173 13.15 -9.26 7.73
CA ARG A 173 13.73 -10.61 7.70
C ARG A 173 14.68 -10.83 6.52
N THR A 174 14.52 -10.06 5.44
CA THR A 174 15.38 -10.15 4.25
C THR A 174 16.54 -9.16 4.28
N MET A 175 16.56 -8.23 5.25
CA MET A 175 17.54 -7.15 5.35
C MET A 175 18.56 -7.39 6.45
N LYS A 176 19.79 -6.89 6.25
CA LYS A 176 20.74 -6.77 7.36
C LYS A 176 20.33 -5.64 8.30
N PHE A 177 20.83 -5.69 9.53
CA PHE A 177 20.53 -4.67 10.55
C PHE A 177 20.88 -3.24 10.08
N ILE A 178 22.04 -3.05 9.44
CA ILE A 178 22.46 -1.74 8.93
C ILE A 178 21.52 -1.26 7.81
N GLU A 179 21.15 -2.15 6.88
CA GLU A 179 20.23 -1.83 5.79
C GLU A 179 18.85 -1.42 6.32
N LEU A 180 18.36 -2.12 7.37
CA LEU A 180 17.13 -1.77 8.06
C LEU A 180 17.22 -0.36 8.69
N LEU A 181 18.33 -0.04 9.36
CA LEU A 181 18.54 1.29 9.92
C LEU A 181 18.61 2.36 8.83
N THR A 182 19.30 2.10 7.72
CA THR A 182 19.36 3.03 6.58
C THR A 182 17.94 3.27 6.03
N ALA A 183 17.13 2.23 5.87
CA ALA A 183 15.76 2.35 5.37
C ALA A 183 14.83 3.12 6.32
N LEU A 184 15.00 2.98 7.64
CA LEU A 184 14.21 3.68 8.66
C LEU A 184 14.69 5.12 8.93
N SER A 185 15.95 5.43 8.60
CA SER A 185 16.57 6.72 8.90
C SER A 185 15.85 7.96 8.35
N PRO A 186 15.22 7.97 7.14
CA PRO A 186 14.51 9.15 6.64
C PRO A 186 13.26 9.46 7.47
N PHE A 187 12.57 8.43 7.97
CA PHE A 187 11.38 8.59 8.80
C PHE A 187 11.75 9.11 10.19
N ALA A 188 12.81 8.57 10.79
CA ALA A 188 13.36 9.09 12.03
C ALA A 188 13.78 10.56 11.87
N ALA A 189 14.50 10.89 10.80
CA ALA A 189 14.92 12.25 10.51
C ALA A 189 13.74 13.21 10.36
N LEU A 190 12.69 12.80 9.63
CA LEU A 190 11.50 13.61 9.44
C LEU A 190 10.75 13.88 10.75
N ILE A 191 10.56 12.86 11.59
CA ILE A 191 9.92 13.01 12.91
C ILE A 191 10.73 13.98 13.77
N THR A 192 12.04 13.77 13.87
CA THR A 192 12.94 14.64 14.63
C THR A 192 12.94 16.07 14.09
N TYR A 193 12.95 16.26 12.77
CA TYR A 193 12.90 17.57 12.13
C TYR A 193 11.61 18.34 12.50
N ILE A 194 10.45 17.69 12.45
CA ILE A 194 9.18 18.32 12.83
C ILE A 194 9.17 18.66 14.32
N VAL A 195 9.60 17.75 15.20
CA VAL A 195 9.62 17.99 16.65
C VAL A 195 10.54 19.16 17.03
N ILE A 196 11.73 19.24 16.42
CA ILE A 196 12.68 20.34 16.62
C ILE A 196 12.14 21.64 15.99
N GLY A 197 11.48 21.53 14.84
CA GLY A 197 10.82 22.64 14.16
C GLY A 197 9.74 23.32 14.99
N GLU A 198 8.87 22.53 15.64
CA GLU A 198 7.82 23.04 16.55
C GLU A 198 8.40 23.82 17.75
N GLN A 199 9.65 23.57 18.12
CA GLN A 199 10.37 24.34 19.16
C GLN A 199 11.03 25.62 18.63
N GLY A 200 10.84 25.95 17.34
CA GLY A 200 11.39 27.13 16.67
C GLY A 200 12.71 26.91 15.93
N TYR A 201 13.25 25.68 15.92
CA TYR A 201 14.57 25.37 15.36
C TYR A 201 14.51 24.78 13.94
N TYR A 202 13.53 25.19 13.12
CA TYR A 202 13.44 24.77 11.71
C TYR A 202 14.76 25.02 10.94
N HIS A 203 15.42 26.14 11.25
CA HIS A 203 16.82 26.42 10.92
C HIS A 203 17.57 26.44 12.25
N PRO A 204 18.62 25.62 12.51
CA PRO A 204 19.40 24.71 11.66
C PRO A 204 18.91 23.24 11.64
N GLY A 205 17.70 22.95 12.14
CA GLY A 205 17.22 21.58 12.38
C GLY A 205 17.20 20.66 11.15
N TRP A 206 17.23 21.18 9.93
CA TRP A 206 17.32 20.38 8.70
C TRP A 206 18.57 19.49 8.65
N LEU A 207 19.63 19.82 9.39
CA LEU A 207 20.86 19.02 9.47
C LEU A 207 20.62 17.58 9.95
N VAL A 208 19.50 17.34 10.65
CA VAL A 208 19.09 15.99 11.08
C VAL A 208 18.98 15.03 9.89
N PHE A 209 18.66 15.51 8.69
CA PHE A 209 18.58 14.65 7.48
C PHE A 209 19.93 14.02 7.10
N PHE A 210 21.07 14.55 7.58
CA PHE A 210 22.37 13.90 7.37
C PHE A 210 22.52 12.56 8.10
N ILE A 211 21.61 12.22 9.03
CA ILE A 211 21.57 10.87 9.60
C ILE A 211 21.39 9.80 8.51
N VAL A 212 20.70 10.13 7.41
CA VAL A 212 20.44 9.21 6.30
C VAL A 212 21.75 8.80 5.59
N PRO A 213 22.55 9.72 5.03
CA PRO A 213 23.82 9.35 4.42
C PRO A 213 24.85 8.83 5.44
N ILE A 214 24.82 9.28 6.71
CA ILE A 214 25.71 8.75 7.76
C ILE A 214 25.42 7.26 8.02
N VAL A 215 24.16 6.90 8.30
CA VAL A 215 23.77 5.50 8.52
C VAL A 215 23.95 4.68 7.23
N GLY A 216 23.70 5.28 6.06
CA GLY A 216 23.96 4.63 4.78
C GLY A 216 25.44 4.32 4.54
N ALA A 217 26.35 5.20 4.94
CA ALA A 217 27.80 5.00 4.80
C ALA A 217 28.31 3.80 5.62
N LEU A 218 27.61 3.41 6.69
CA LEU A 218 27.93 2.22 7.48
C LEU A 218 27.82 0.91 6.67
N ASN A 219 27.13 0.92 5.53
CA ASN A 219 27.06 -0.23 4.63
C ASN A 219 28.30 -0.38 3.72
N GLU A 220 29.21 0.59 3.73
CA GLU A 220 30.42 0.56 2.90
C GLU A 220 31.42 -0.49 3.42
N LYS A 221 31.84 -1.40 2.54
CA LYS A 221 32.76 -2.50 2.91
C LYS A 221 34.17 -2.00 3.26
N LYS A 222 34.60 -0.88 2.67
CA LYS A 222 35.95 -0.33 2.87
C LYS A 222 35.94 0.68 4.01
N ILE A 223 36.59 0.32 5.12
CA ILE A 223 36.70 1.16 6.34
C ILE A 223 37.26 2.55 6.02
N SER A 224 38.25 2.66 5.14
CA SER A 224 38.83 3.95 4.76
C SER A 224 37.83 4.87 4.06
N LYS A 225 36.97 4.32 3.20
CA LYS A 225 35.92 5.08 2.52
C LYS A 225 34.84 5.50 3.50
N LEU A 226 34.41 4.59 4.39
CA LEU A 226 33.45 4.86 5.45
C LEU A 226 33.90 6.03 6.33
N LEU A 227 35.08 5.92 6.95
CA LEU A 227 35.59 6.94 7.86
C LEU A 227 35.74 8.29 7.17
N LEU A 228 36.22 8.30 5.93
CA LEU A 228 36.41 9.53 5.18
C LEU A 228 35.07 10.18 4.82
N THR A 229 34.06 9.40 4.43
CA THR A 229 32.68 9.89 4.22
C THR A 229 32.11 10.51 5.49
N GLU A 230 32.21 9.81 6.62
CA GLU A 230 31.69 10.29 7.90
C GLU A 230 32.38 11.58 8.35
N VAL A 231 33.72 11.64 8.28
CA VAL A 231 34.49 12.84 8.64
C VAL A 231 34.08 14.02 7.77
N PHE A 232 33.98 13.85 6.45
CA PHE A 232 33.57 14.95 5.58
C PHE A 232 32.13 15.43 5.84
N LEU A 233 31.21 14.53 6.17
CA LEU A 233 29.84 14.92 6.53
C LEU A 233 29.80 15.65 7.88
N VAL A 234 30.48 15.14 8.91
CA VAL A 234 30.53 15.76 10.24
C VAL A 234 31.22 17.13 10.18
N VAL A 235 32.33 17.25 9.46
CA VAL A 235 33.00 18.55 9.24
C VAL A 235 32.07 19.53 8.52
N GLY A 236 31.29 19.07 7.55
CA GLY A 236 30.28 19.90 6.88
C GLY A 236 29.20 20.39 7.83
N VAL A 237 28.66 19.51 8.68
CA VAL A 237 27.65 19.87 9.70
C VAL A 237 28.21 20.87 10.72
N VAL A 238 29.40 20.60 11.27
CA VAL A 238 30.06 21.50 12.23
C VAL A 238 30.39 22.84 11.59
N GLY A 239 30.93 22.84 10.38
CA GLY A 239 31.22 24.05 9.61
C GLY A 239 29.96 24.87 9.31
N TYR A 240 28.88 24.20 8.94
CA TYR A 240 27.58 24.84 8.71
C TYR A 240 27.08 25.53 9.99
N LEU A 241 27.08 24.82 11.13
CA LEU A 241 26.64 25.40 12.40
C LEU A 241 27.53 26.57 12.83
N TYR A 242 28.84 26.44 12.67
CA TYR A 242 29.78 27.51 12.99
C TYR A 242 29.52 28.77 12.17
N ILE A 243 29.36 28.64 10.85
CA ILE A 243 29.09 29.78 9.96
C ILE A 243 27.70 30.37 10.27
N TYR A 244 26.69 29.52 10.47
CA TYR A 244 25.33 29.94 10.81
C TYR A 244 25.31 30.78 12.09
N TYR A 245 25.91 30.31 13.19
CA TYR A 245 25.93 31.06 14.45
C TYR A 245 26.85 32.28 14.44
N THR A 246 27.85 32.33 13.56
CA THR A 246 28.81 33.45 13.50
C THR A 246 28.32 34.57 12.60
N PHE A 247 27.71 34.24 11.46
CA PHE A 247 27.36 35.20 10.42
C PHE A 247 25.86 35.41 10.26
N ASP A 248 25.02 34.62 10.95
CA ASP A 248 23.54 34.62 10.85
C ASP A 248 23.02 34.37 9.41
N GLU A 249 23.88 33.87 8.52
CA GLU A 249 23.61 33.69 7.09
C GLU A 249 23.55 32.20 6.71
N THR A 250 22.32 31.72 6.52
CA THR A 250 22.00 30.31 6.24
C THR A 250 22.57 29.84 4.90
N TRP A 251 22.59 30.71 3.90
CA TRP A 251 23.00 30.37 2.53
C TRP A 251 24.51 30.19 2.40
N ILE A 252 25.29 31.05 3.06
CA ILE A 252 26.75 30.99 3.05
C ILE A 252 27.21 29.74 3.80
N ALA A 253 26.52 29.36 4.87
CA ALA A 253 26.82 28.17 5.65
C ALA A 253 26.78 26.88 4.81
N LEU A 254 26.00 26.82 3.72
CA LEU A 254 25.95 25.66 2.82
C LEU A 254 27.29 25.36 2.13
N ILE A 255 28.17 26.36 1.98
CA ILE A 255 29.51 26.20 1.41
C ILE A 255 30.34 25.20 2.22
N ALA A 256 30.05 25.03 3.52
CA ALA A 256 30.70 24.04 4.38
C ALA A 256 30.54 22.60 3.88
N PHE A 257 29.53 22.31 3.04
CA PHE A 257 29.29 20.98 2.47
C PHE A 257 30.00 20.73 1.14
N ILE A 258 30.67 21.73 0.55
CA ILE A 258 31.43 21.54 -0.71
C ILE A 258 32.45 20.40 -0.61
N PRO A 259 33.27 20.28 0.47
CA PRO A 259 34.20 19.16 0.61
C PRO A 259 33.49 17.80 0.64
N SER A 260 32.34 17.71 1.33
CA SER A 260 31.55 16.47 1.42
C SER A 260 31.00 16.07 0.05
N PHE A 261 30.50 17.02 -0.72
CA PHE A 261 29.99 16.77 -2.07
C PHE A 261 31.11 16.41 -3.05
N ALA A 262 32.24 17.13 -3.01
CA ALA A 262 33.40 16.86 -3.84
C ALA A 262 33.98 15.45 -3.59
N TYR A 263 34.07 15.05 -2.31
CA TYR A 263 34.48 13.70 -1.97
C TYR A 263 33.45 12.65 -2.40
N GLY A 264 32.15 12.92 -2.27
CA GLY A 264 31.08 12.04 -2.76
C GLY A 264 31.16 11.76 -4.27
N LEU A 265 31.49 12.78 -5.07
CA LEU A 265 31.75 12.64 -6.51
C LEU A 265 33.03 11.83 -6.77
N TYR A 266 34.13 12.14 -6.07
CA TYR A 266 35.42 11.46 -6.26
C TYR A 266 35.37 9.97 -5.89
N SER A 267 34.69 9.64 -4.79
CA SER A 267 34.57 8.27 -4.26
C SER A 267 33.61 7.38 -5.05
N GLY A 268 32.83 7.98 -5.96
CA GLY A 268 31.82 7.32 -6.78
C GLY A 268 30.48 7.08 -6.07
N HIS A 269 30.27 7.67 -4.88
CA HIS A 269 28.99 7.61 -4.17
C HIS A 269 27.91 8.47 -4.84
N ILE A 270 28.32 9.56 -5.50
CA ILE A 270 27.44 10.40 -6.32
C ILE A 270 27.80 10.15 -7.77
N GLN A 271 26.88 9.54 -8.52
CA GLN A 271 27.01 9.30 -9.95
C GLN A 271 26.01 10.17 -10.68
N ILE A 272 26.51 10.98 -11.61
CA ILE A 272 25.67 11.80 -12.48
C ILE A 272 25.58 11.09 -13.82
N GLU A 273 24.49 10.37 -14.01
CA GLU A 273 24.19 9.69 -15.27
C GLU A 273 23.09 10.45 -16.02
N PHE A 274 23.32 10.67 -17.32
CA PHE A 274 22.29 11.19 -18.21
C PHE A 274 21.62 10.02 -18.94
N GLY A 275 20.29 9.98 -18.87
CA GLY A 275 19.53 8.97 -19.59
C GLY A 275 19.73 9.08 -21.10
N ASN A 276 19.56 7.96 -21.81
CA ASN A 276 19.73 7.92 -23.27
C ASN A 276 18.69 8.79 -24.01
N ASP A 277 17.59 9.13 -23.35
CA ASP A 277 16.53 9.95 -23.91
C ASP A 277 16.80 11.46 -23.75
N ARG A 278 17.31 12.06 -24.83
CA ARG A 278 17.62 13.49 -24.88
C ARG A 278 16.44 14.41 -24.50
N LYS A 279 15.20 14.10 -24.90
CA LYS A 279 14.08 15.01 -24.55
C LYS A 279 13.68 14.88 -23.08
N MET A 280 13.83 13.70 -22.48
CA MET A 280 13.64 13.55 -21.04
C MET A 280 14.65 14.40 -20.28
N ASN A 281 15.93 14.34 -20.66
CA ASN A 281 16.97 15.13 -20.00
C ASN A 281 16.69 16.64 -20.11
N ILE A 282 16.20 17.11 -21.26
CA ILE A 282 15.81 18.52 -21.44
C ILE A 282 14.66 18.89 -20.51
N VAL A 283 13.63 18.04 -20.39
CA VAL A 283 12.50 18.29 -19.47
C VAL A 283 12.98 18.36 -18.03
N VAL A 284 13.81 17.41 -17.58
CA VAL A 284 14.37 17.42 -16.22
C VAL A 284 15.13 18.71 -15.94
N ILE A 285 16.05 19.10 -16.83
CA ILE A 285 16.84 20.34 -16.67
C ILE A 285 15.92 21.57 -16.68
N ALA A 286 15.00 21.67 -17.64
CA ALA A 286 14.08 22.79 -17.75
C ALA A 286 13.17 22.92 -16.52
N THR A 287 12.67 21.79 -15.98
CA THR A 287 11.85 21.76 -14.77
C THR A 287 12.64 22.21 -13.54
N ILE A 288 13.89 21.77 -13.37
CA ILE A 288 14.75 22.21 -12.27
C ILE A 288 15.04 23.72 -12.36
N VAL A 289 15.40 24.20 -13.56
CA VAL A 289 15.64 25.63 -13.80
C VAL A 289 14.39 26.45 -13.51
N LEU A 290 13.22 26.01 -14.00
CA LEU A 290 11.95 26.69 -13.76
C LEU A 290 11.59 26.71 -12.27
N PHE A 291 11.78 25.59 -11.56
CA PHE A 291 11.59 25.52 -10.11
C PHE A 291 12.45 26.55 -9.37
N LEU A 292 13.74 26.63 -9.68
CA LEU A 292 14.66 27.59 -9.06
C LEU A 292 14.28 29.04 -9.40
N LEU A 293 13.98 29.32 -10.67
CA LEU A 293 13.56 30.66 -11.10
C LEU A 293 12.29 31.11 -10.38
N VAL A 294 11.25 30.25 -10.33
CA VAL A 294 10.00 30.57 -9.64
C VAL A 294 10.25 30.75 -8.14
N GLY A 295 11.00 29.85 -7.50
CA GLY A 295 11.32 29.94 -6.07
C GLY A 295 12.06 31.22 -5.71
N ILE A 296 13.07 31.61 -6.50
CA ILE A 296 13.86 32.83 -6.26
C ILE A 296 13.07 34.10 -6.56
N LEU A 297 12.32 34.15 -7.67
CA LEU A 297 11.60 35.35 -8.09
C LEU A 297 10.35 35.63 -7.24
N THR A 298 9.65 34.58 -6.83
CA THR A 298 8.34 34.71 -6.16
C THR A 298 8.40 34.46 -4.66
N THR A 299 9.50 33.88 -4.15
CA THR A 299 9.69 33.41 -2.76
C THR A 299 8.66 32.39 -2.25
N VAL A 300 7.71 31.95 -3.09
CA VAL A 300 6.67 30.95 -2.75
C VAL A 300 7.19 29.53 -2.96
N TRP A 301 8.16 29.12 -2.14
CA TRP A 301 8.75 27.77 -2.19
C TRP A 301 7.73 26.64 -1.90
N SER A 302 6.69 26.95 -1.12
CA SER A 302 5.64 25.99 -0.71
C SER A 302 4.81 25.45 -1.86
N LEU A 303 4.62 26.23 -2.94
CA LEU A 303 3.94 25.80 -4.16
C LEU A 303 4.91 25.54 -5.31
N ALA A 304 6.07 26.20 -5.33
CA ALA A 304 7.05 26.06 -6.41
C ALA A 304 7.49 24.60 -6.62
N TRP A 305 7.61 23.79 -5.56
CA TRP A 305 8.04 22.39 -5.71
C TRP A 305 7.07 21.53 -6.53
N LEU A 306 5.79 21.93 -6.68
CA LEU A 306 4.84 21.23 -7.54
C LEU A 306 5.29 21.21 -9.01
N ILE A 307 6.13 22.16 -9.43
CA ILE A 307 6.75 22.18 -10.76
C ILE A 307 7.55 20.90 -11.00
N LEU A 308 8.18 20.32 -9.96
CA LEU A 308 8.96 19.09 -10.07
C LEU A 308 8.10 17.88 -10.47
N LEU A 309 6.79 17.90 -10.23
CA LEU A 309 5.87 16.84 -10.65
C LEU A 309 5.73 16.73 -12.18
N VAL A 310 6.18 17.72 -12.94
CA VAL A 310 6.25 17.66 -14.41
C VAL A 310 7.15 16.51 -14.87
N ILE A 311 8.22 16.19 -14.13
CA ILE A 311 9.17 15.12 -14.48
C ILE A 311 8.47 13.75 -14.55
N PRO A 312 7.83 13.25 -13.47
CA PRO A 312 7.13 11.97 -13.53
C PRO A 312 5.93 11.98 -14.47
N VAL A 313 5.19 13.09 -14.58
CA VAL A 313 4.05 13.20 -15.51
C VAL A 313 4.52 13.08 -16.97
N TYR A 314 5.59 13.79 -17.35
CA TYR A 314 6.15 13.67 -18.70
C TYR A 314 6.67 12.26 -18.99
N SER A 315 7.29 11.62 -17.98
CA SER A 315 7.73 10.23 -18.09
C SER A 315 6.59 9.28 -18.41
N ILE A 316 5.48 9.39 -17.68
CA ILE A 316 4.31 8.53 -17.89
C ILE A 316 3.73 8.73 -19.28
N ILE A 317 3.54 9.97 -19.72
CA ILE A 317 2.99 10.28 -21.05
C ILE A 317 3.84 9.67 -22.16
N ARG A 318 5.16 9.59 -21.96
CA ARG A 318 6.07 9.13 -23.00
C ARG A 318 6.32 7.63 -23.01
N PHE A 319 6.44 7.02 -21.83
CA PHE A 319 6.89 5.64 -21.69
C PHE A 319 5.78 4.63 -21.37
N SER A 320 4.60 5.09 -20.94
CA SER A 320 3.46 4.20 -20.69
C SER A 320 2.47 4.20 -21.86
N SER A 321 1.59 3.19 -21.91
CA SER A 321 0.58 3.07 -22.96
C SER A 321 -0.53 4.12 -22.78
N LYS A 322 -1.12 4.61 -23.89
CA LYS A 322 -2.10 5.73 -23.89
C LYS A 322 -3.31 5.48 -23.00
N ASP A 323 -4.02 4.39 -23.25
CA ASP A 323 -3.94 3.34 -22.26
C ASP A 323 -4.07 3.73 -20.79
N THR A 324 -2.97 3.54 -20.07
CA THR A 324 -2.79 3.73 -18.64
C THR A 324 -2.47 5.18 -18.24
N HIS A 325 -2.35 6.12 -19.18
CA HIS A 325 -1.91 7.50 -18.88
C HIS A 325 -2.75 8.15 -17.80
N LEU A 326 -4.07 8.10 -17.93
CA LEU A 326 -4.99 8.77 -17.01
C LEU A 326 -4.88 8.22 -15.59
N ILE A 327 -4.81 6.89 -15.44
CA ILE A 327 -4.67 6.23 -14.14
C ILE A 327 -3.32 6.56 -13.51
N ALA A 328 -2.25 6.57 -14.30
CA ALA A 328 -0.91 6.81 -13.77
C ALA A 328 -0.65 8.30 -13.43
N ILE A 329 -1.31 9.24 -14.10
CA ILE A 329 -1.17 10.69 -13.85
C ILE A 329 -2.03 11.16 -12.68
N SER A 330 -3.15 10.48 -12.39
CA SER A 330 -4.11 10.93 -11.38
C SER A 330 -3.52 11.23 -9.99
N PRO A 331 -2.54 10.48 -9.44
CA PRO A 331 -1.98 10.81 -8.13
C PRO A 331 -1.25 12.17 -8.11
N PHE A 332 -0.54 12.51 -9.19
CA PHE A 332 0.16 13.80 -9.32
C PHE A 332 -0.83 14.95 -9.43
N PHE A 333 -1.93 14.74 -10.15
CA PHE A 333 -2.99 15.72 -10.30
C PHE A 333 -3.75 15.93 -8.97
N SER A 334 -4.11 14.85 -8.28
CA SER A 334 -4.70 14.89 -6.93
C SER A 334 -3.81 15.63 -5.94
N LEU A 335 -2.51 15.35 -5.93
CA LEU A 335 -1.54 16.03 -5.07
C LEU A 335 -1.45 17.52 -5.38
N THR A 336 -1.47 17.90 -6.66
CA THR A 336 -1.44 19.30 -7.09
C THR A 336 -2.68 20.04 -6.58
N ILE A 337 -3.87 19.47 -6.74
CA ILE A 337 -5.12 20.05 -6.22
C ILE A 337 -5.08 20.15 -4.69
N PHE A 338 -4.66 19.08 -4.02
CA PHE A 338 -4.55 19.02 -2.56
C PHE A 338 -3.68 20.16 -2.02
N MET A 339 -2.49 20.36 -2.61
CA MET A 339 -1.55 21.39 -2.18
C MET A 339 -2.04 22.81 -2.49
N ILE A 340 -2.68 23.03 -3.64
CA ILE A 340 -3.25 24.35 -3.98
C ILE A 340 -4.39 24.69 -3.01
N LEU A 341 -5.32 23.76 -2.75
CA LEU A 341 -6.43 23.98 -1.82
C LEU A 341 -5.96 24.18 -0.38
N GLY A 342 -4.98 23.39 0.07
CA GLY A 342 -4.40 23.50 1.41
C GLY A 342 -3.64 24.80 1.62
N VAL A 343 -2.66 25.10 0.76
CA VAL A 343 -1.76 26.24 0.96
C VAL A 343 -2.42 27.57 0.58
N ALA A 344 -3.16 27.65 -0.52
CA ALA A 344 -3.73 28.92 -0.99
C ALA A 344 -5.04 29.30 -0.29
N PHE A 345 -5.83 28.30 0.17
CA PHE A 345 -7.16 28.53 0.74
C PHE A 345 -7.33 28.03 2.18
N GLY A 346 -6.33 27.39 2.77
CA GLY A 346 -6.42 26.82 4.13
C GLY A 346 -7.38 25.63 4.25
N LEU A 347 -7.85 25.09 3.13
CA LEU A 347 -8.90 24.05 3.09
C LEU A 347 -8.34 22.63 3.30
N TRP A 348 -7.37 22.47 4.20
CA TRP A 348 -6.73 21.18 4.48
C TRP A 348 -7.75 20.09 4.83
N ALA A 349 -8.79 20.44 5.58
CA ALA A 349 -9.87 19.54 5.98
C ALA A 349 -10.66 18.92 4.82
N TYR A 350 -10.73 19.60 3.66
CA TYR A 350 -11.50 19.14 2.49
C TYR A 350 -10.60 18.72 1.32
N SER A 351 -9.39 19.24 1.27
CA SER A 351 -8.43 19.02 0.19
C SER A 351 -8.12 17.53 -0.05
N TRP A 352 -8.23 16.67 0.98
CA TRP A 352 -8.00 15.22 0.84
C TRP A 352 -8.97 14.55 -0.14
N MET A 353 -10.16 15.13 -0.36
CA MET A 353 -11.12 14.64 -1.34
C MET A 353 -10.56 14.61 -2.76
N ALA A 354 -9.53 15.42 -3.06
CA ALA A 354 -8.82 15.38 -4.34
C ALA A 354 -8.22 13.99 -4.64
N PHE A 355 -7.87 13.20 -3.63
CA PHE A 355 -7.36 11.84 -3.81
C PHE A 355 -8.43 10.84 -4.25
N LEU A 356 -9.72 11.17 -4.13
CA LEU A 356 -10.82 10.37 -4.70
C LEU A 356 -10.79 10.35 -6.24
N LEU A 357 -10.12 11.31 -6.89
CA LEU A 357 -9.91 11.27 -8.34
C LEU A 357 -9.14 10.02 -8.79
N ILE A 358 -8.27 9.46 -7.94
CA ILE A 358 -7.46 8.27 -8.29
C ILE A 358 -8.37 7.06 -8.60
N PRO A 359 -9.21 6.58 -7.65
CA PRO A 359 -10.12 5.48 -7.94
C PRO A 359 -11.21 5.86 -8.96
N MET A 360 -11.68 7.11 -8.98
CA MET A 360 -12.70 7.54 -9.96
C MET A 360 -12.20 7.42 -11.40
N VAL A 361 -10.97 7.87 -11.67
CA VAL A 361 -10.37 7.78 -13.02
C VAL A 361 -10.13 6.32 -13.43
N ALA A 362 -9.76 5.46 -12.48
CA ALA A 362 -9.63 4.02 -12.73
C ALA A 362 -10.97 3.40 -13.15
N ILE A 363 -12.05 3.66 -12.38
CA ILE A 363 -13.39 3.14 -12.67
C ILE A 363 -13.90 3.63 -14.03
N ILE A 364 -13.76 4.92 -14.33
CA ILE A 364 -14.23 5.52 -15.60
C ILE A 364 -13.53 4.89 -16.80
N LYS A 365 -12.27 4.46 -16.66
CA LYS A 365 -11.55 3.80 -17.75
C LYS A 365 -11.96 2.33 -17.92
N GLU A 366 -12.34 1.66 -16.83
CA GLU A 366 -12.77 0.25 -16.85
C GLU A 366 -14.25 0.06 -17.22
N ALA A 367 -15.07 1.12 -17.10
CA ALA A 367 -16.45 1.18 -17.57
C ALA A 367 -16.54 1.50 -19.06
#